data_AF-A0A388SFQ9-F1
#
_entry.id   AF-A0A388SFQ9-F1
#
_cell.length_a   1.000
_cell.length_b   1.000
_cell.length_c   1.000
_cell.angle_alpha   90.00
_cell.angle_beta   90.00
_cell.angle_gamma   90.00
#
_symmetry.space_group_name_H-M   'P 1'
#
loop_
_entity.id
_entity.type
_entity.pdbx_description
1 polymer ?
#
loop_
_entity_poly.entity_id
_entity_poly.type
_entity_poly.pdbx_seq_one_letter_code
_entity_poly.pdbx_strand_id
1 'polypeptide(L)'
;MMRKHQFAKVDCDCTRRATNLKCIHCGVLEYRSLDEARRMSLGQAECQHPDAPQVPPQERFRAMMGGALDCLAPDYDTHFKAD
;
A
#
# COMPACT_ATOMS: atom_id res chain seq x y z
N MET A 1 18.36 -0.37 1.28
CA MET A 1 17.27 -0.81 0.38
C MET A 1 15.98 -0.19 0.88
N MET A 2 15.16 0.37 -0.02
CA MET A 2 13.87 0.96 0.32
C MET A 2 12.83 -0.14 0.58
N ARG A 3 11.94 0.08 1.55
CA ARG A 3 10.79 -0.78 1.83
C ARG A 3 9.50 -0.09 1.39
N LYS A 4 8.47 -0.88 1.07
CA LYS A 4 7.17 -0.35 0.68
C LYS A 4 6.05 -0.68 1.65
N HIS A 5 5.03 0.16 1.68
CA HIS A 5 3.79 -0.12 2.39
C HIS A 5 3.12 -1.40 1.88
N GLN A 6 2.37 -2.05 2.77
CA GLN A 6 1.41 -3.09 2.45
C GLN A 6 0.06 -2.67 3.05
N PHE A 7 -0.76 -2.05 2.22
CA PHE A 7 -2.06 -1.53 2.57
C PHE A 7 -3.10 -2.64 2.55
N ALA A 8 -3.83 -2.76 3.66
CA ALA A 8 -5.02 -3.57 3.77
C ALA A 8 -6.25 -2.69 4.03
N LYS A 9 -7.40 -3.13 3.53
CA LYS A 9 -8.68 -2.49 3.73
C LYS A 9 -9.10 -2.62 5.18
N VAL A 10 -9.39 -1.48 5.80
CA VAL A 10 -10.01 -1.40 7.13
C VAL A 10 -11.50 -1.21 6.97
N ASP A 11 -11.89 -0.23 6.15
CA ASP A 11 -13.28 0.17 6.01
C ASP A 11 -13.54 0.72 4.60
N CYS A 12 -14.81 0.78 4.21
CA CYS A 12 -15.27 1.37 2.97
C CYS A 12 -16.25 2.49 3.30
N ASP A 13 -15.85 3.74 3.10
CA ASP A 13 -16.78 4.86 3.16
C ASP A 13 -17.51 4.95 1.81
N CYS A 14 -18.65 4.26 1.72
CA CYS A 14 -19.50 4.23 0.54
C CYS A 14 -20.04 5.62 0.16
N THR A 15 -20.25 6.50 1.14
CA THR A 15 -20.72 7.88 0.93
C THR A 15 -19.68 8.75 0.23
N ARG A 16 -18.39 8.53 0.51
CA ARG A 16 -17.27 9.26 -0.10
C ARG A 16 -16.55 8.46 -1.19
N ARG A 17 -17.05 7.28 -1.55
CA ARG A 17 -16.49 6.37 -2.57
C ARG A 17 -14.98 6.12 -2.43
N ALA A 18 -14.47 6.03 -1.21
CA ALA A 18 -13.08 5.65 -1.03
C ALA A 18 -12.89 4.61 0.06
N THR A 19 -11.81 3.86 -0.11
CA THR A 19 -11.44 2.77 0.78
C THR A 19 -10.45 3.31 1.79
N ASN A 20 -10.73 3.07 3.06
CA ASN A 20 -9.77 3.35 4.11
C ASN A 20 -8.75 2.20 4.13
N LEU A 21 -7.53 2.52 3.72
CA LEU A 21 -6.43 1.59 3.63
C LEU A 21 -5.45 1.87 4.77
N LYS A 22 -5.08 0.82 5.50
CA LYS A 22 -4.08 0.89 6.57
C LYS A 22 -2.88 0.04 6.22
N CYS A 23 -1.69 0.59 6.34
CA CYS A 23 -0.47 -0.22 6.23
C CYS A 23 -0.41 -1.20 7.40
N ILE A 24 -0.29 -2.49 7.11
CA ILE A 24 -0.23 -3.56 8.13
C ILE A 24 1.01 -3.46 9.03
N HIS A 25 2.05 -2.75 8.59
CA HIS A 25 3.33 -2.61 9.30
C HIS A 25 3.41 -1.31 10.11
N CYS A 26 3.40 -0.15 9.45
CA CYS A 26 3.56 1.13 10.13
C CYS A 26 2.24 1.76 10.62
N GLY A 27 1.08 1.18 10.26
CA GLY A 27 -0.23 1.68 10.67
C GLY A 27 -0.69 2.98 10.00
N VAL A 28 0.07 3.54 9.05
CA VAL A 28 -0.35 4.75 8.31
C VAL A 28 -1.68 4.47 7.59
N LEU A 29 -2.56 5.49 7.60
CA LEU A 29 -3.87 5.44 6.98
C LEU A 29 -3.86 6.29 5.70
N GLU A 30 -4.37 5.70 4.63
CA GLU A 30 -4.50 6.32 3.31
C GLU A 30 -5.96 6.22 2.86
N TYR A 31 -6.48 7.32 2.33
CA TYR A 31 -7.86 7.40 1.86
C TYR A 31 -7.89 7.41 0.34
N ARG A 32 -7.86 6.21 -0.26
CA ARG A 32 -7.63 6.03 -1.71
C ARG A 32 -8.41 4.83 -2.24
N SER A 33 -8.55 4.73 -3.55
CA SER A 33 -9.07 3.53 -4.21
C SER A 33 -8.03 2.40 -4.26
N LEU A 34 -8.48 1.17 -4.48
CA LEU A 34 -7.58 0.01 -4.61
C LEU A 34 -6.61 0.16 -5.79
N ASP A 35 -7.06 0.75 -6.90
CA ASP A 35 -6.21 0.99 -8.07
C ASP A 35 -5.14 2.05 -7.81
N GLU A 36 -5.42 3.05 -6.97
CA GLU A 36 -4.42 4.02 -6.55
C GLU A 36 -3.36 3.40 -5.64
N ALA A 37 -3.76 2.49 -4.75
CA ALA A 37 -2.82 1.74 -3.89
C ALA A 37 -1.92 0.79 -4.69
N ARG A 38 -2.37 0.33 -5.87
CA ARG A 38 -1.56 -0.44 -6.82
C ARG A 38 -0.64 0.42 -7.69
N ARG A 39 -0.82 1.74 -7.68
CA ARG A 39 -0.14 2.68 -8.58
C ARG A 39 0.58 3.79 -7.82
N MET A 40 1.29 3.45 -6.75
CA MET A 40 1.98 4.43 -5.92
C MET A 40 3.35 4.80 -6.48
N SER A 41 3.72 6.07 -6.37
CA SER A 41 5.07 6.52 -6.70
C SER A 41 6.07 6.09 -5.62
N LEU A 42 7.38 6.17 -5.91
CA LEU A 42 8.43 5.83 -4.95
C LEU A 42 8.26 6.58 -3.61
N GLY A 43 8.00 7.88 -3.64
CA GLY A 43 7.85 8.68 -2.42
C GLY A 43 6.59 8.32 -1.63
N GLN A 44 5.49 7.98 -2.32
CA GLN A 44 4.25 7.59 -1.65
C GLN A 44 4.32 6.16 -1.09
N ALA A 45 5.06 5.28 -1.75
CA ALA A 45 5.15 3.87 -1.37
C ALA A 45 6.07 3.63 -0.17
N GLU A 46 6.92 4.59 0.20
CA GLU A 46 8.00 4.40 1.18
C GLU A 46 7.50 4.08 2.59
N CYS A 47 7.86 2.91 3.09
CA CYS A 47 7.59 2.53 4.48
C CYS A 47 8.89 2.48 5.30
N GLN A 48 8.87 3.09 6.48
CA GLN A 48 10.01 3.09 7.39
C GLN A 48 10.02 1.89 8.36
N HIS A 49 8.95 1.09 8.40
CA HIS A 49 8.87 -0.05 9.32
C HIS A 49 9.92 -1.12 8.96
N PRO A 50 10.69 -1.66 9.92
CA PRO A 50 11.76 -2.62 9.64
C PRO A 50 11.27 -3.91 8.98
N ASP A 51 10.04 -4.33 9.30
CA ASP A 51 9.43 -5.56 8.79
C ASP A 51 8.62 -5.38 7.50
N ALA A 52 8.51 -4.15 7.00
CA ALA A 52 7.88 -3.91 5.71
C ALA A 52 8.69 -4.56 4.58
N PRO A 53 8.04 -5.08 3.52
CA PRO A 53 8.74 -5.75 2.45
C PRO A 53 9.67 -4.80 1.71
N GLN A 54 10.84 -5.29 1.32
CA GLN A 54 11.71 -4.57 0.41
C GLN A 54 11.06 -4.48 -0.97
N VAL A 55 11.27 -3.35 -1.64
CA VAL A 55 10.85 -3.22 -3.04
C VAL A 55 11.72 -4.13 -3.90
N PRO A 56 11.16 -5.08 -4.66
CA PRO A 56 11.92 -5.91 -5.59
C PRO A 56 12.71 -5.03 -6.57
N PRO A 57 13.96 -5.38 -6.92
CA PRO A 57 14.81 -4.55 -7.78
C PRO A 57 14.16 -4.19 -9.12
N GLN A 58 13.42 -5.12 -9.72
CA GLN A 58 12.72 -4.92 -10.98
C GLN A 58 11.58 -3.89 -10.84
N GLU A 59 10.82 -3.97 -9.75
CA GLU A 59 9.72 -3.04 -9.45
C GLU A 59 10.27 -1.64 -9.16
N ARG A 60 11.35 -1.58 -8.37
CA ARG A 60 12.05 -0.32 -8.06
C ARG A 60 12.57 0.37 -9.31
N PHE A 61 13.19 -0.38 -10.23
CA PHE A 61 13.70 0.16 -11.49
C PHE A 61 12.58 0.75 -12.36
N ARG A 62 11.45 0.04 -12.48
CA ARG A 62 10.27 0.56 -13.18
C ARG A 62 9.76 1.85 -12.53
N ALA A 63 9.67 1.88 -11.20
CA ALA A 63 9.20 3.06 -10.48
C ALA A 63 10.13 4.27 -10.59
N MET A 64 11.46 4.06 -10.71
CA MET A 64 12.41 5.13 -10.99
C MET A 64 12.23 5.75 -12.39
N MET A 65 11.75 4.97 -13.36
CA MET A 65 11.42 5.46 -14.71
C MET A 65 9.99 6.00 -14.82
N GLY A 66 9.39 6.42 -13.71
CA GLY A 66 8.02 6.95 -13.68
C GLY A 66 6.92 5.88 -13.65
N GLY A 67 7.28 4.61 -13.50
CA GLY A 67 6.33 3.53 -13.23
C GLY A 67 5.78 3.58 -11.81
N ALA A 68 4.97 2.59 -11.46
CA ALA A 68 4.29 2.53 -10.18
C ALA A 68 4.65 1.28 -9.36
N LEU A 69 4.47 1.37 -8.04
CA LEU A 69 4.64 0.29 -7.09
C LEU A 69 3.28 -0.19 -6.60
N ASP A 70 3.14 -1.51 -6.52
CA ASP A 70 1.95 -2.13 -5.93
C ASP A 70 2.12 -2.22 -4.42
N CYS A 71 1.39 -1.39 -3.68
CA CYS A 71 1.42 -1.37 -2.23
C CYS A 71 0.23 -2.09 -1.61
N LEU A 72 -0.57 -2.83 -2.38
CA LEU A 72 -1.67 -3.61 -1.82
C LEU A 72 -1.13 -4.87 -1.12
N ALA A 73 -1.60 -5.13 0.10
CA ALA A 73 -1.28 -6.37 0.79
C ALA A 73 -1.91 -7.57 0.05
N PRO A 74 -1.28 -8.77 0.01
CA PRO A 74 -1.88 -9.95 -0.61
C PRO A 74 -3.24 -10.34 0.00
N ASP A 75 -3.38 -10.12 1.29
CA ASP A 75 -4.56 -10.38 2.13
C ASP A 75 -5.36 -9.10 2.43
N TYR A 76 -5.27 -8.07 1.57
CA TYR A 76 -5.79 -6.74 1.85
C TYR A 76 -7.28 -6.71 2.24
N ASP A 77 -8.10 -7.60 1.70
CA ASP A 77 -9.55 -7.62 1.98
C ASP A 77 -9.90 -8.30 3.31
N THR A 78 -8.98 -9.04 3.91
CA THR A 78 -9.24 -9.90 5.07
C THR A 78 -8.40 -9.54 6.29
N HIS A 79 -7.28 -8.84 6.12
CA HIS A 79 -6.30 -8.60 7.18
C HIS A 79 -6.87 -8.01 8.49
N PHE A 80 -7.84 -7.09 8.39
CA PHE A 80 -8.46 -6.43 9.55
C PHE A 80 -9.91 -6.85 9.80
N LYS A 81 -10.44 -7.83 9.06
CA LYS A 81 -11.76 -8.38 9.39
C LYS A 81 -11.60 -9.18 10.67
N ALA A 82 -12.28 -8.76 11.74
CA ALA A 82 -12.49 -9.62 12.87
C ALA A 82 -13.37 -10.79 12.41
N ASP A 83 -12.96 -12.02 12.75
CA ASP A 83 -13.80 -13.22 12.59
C ASP A 83 -15.13 -13.07 13.34
#